data_AF-A0A9E1PAJ8-F1
#
_entry.id   AF-A0A9E1PAJ8-F1
#
_cell.length_a   1.000
_cell.length_b   1.000
_cell.length_c   1.000
_cell.angle_alpha   90.00
_cell.angle_beta   90.00
_cell.angle_gamma   90.00
#
_symmetry.space_group_name_H-M   'P 1'
#
loop_
_entity.id
_entity.type
_entity.pdbx_description
1 polymer ?
#
loop_
_entity_poly.entity_id
_entity_poly.type
_entity_poly.pdbx_seq_one_letter_code
_entity_poly.pdbx_strand_id
1 'polypeptide(L)'
;MEISPISGARMSNQGDHFNLCKADADMLDRLVDVGFEIDQLEDLTKEEQLRASNILKMFGLLKQYPVEDASDTLIDVTLARIDQYESKHRASMHIQTVDVQATSSGFAFRMPDLISIACMVLIGASLVIWLGRGTRAQSMSYQCANNMAAVGMGLANFAFDNNGAVPTTSAVGLGSLFGGVTPDRMNPDALLGEYCSTHHLHCPGHEGTDGGGFSYQTQRKEIWDALKRHRRVFVVLSDTNPILDAILTGRTHNPLTPSQNHGGNGQNQLLDDGSTISLVGPPVLGGDKIWVPDRRPGRIDIFLTH
;
A
#
# COMPACT_ATOMS: atom_id res chain seq x y z
N MET A 1 50.30 -11.93 25.33
CA MET A 1 49.53 -13.10 24.88
C MET A 1 48.39 -12.54 24.06
N GLU A 2 48.63 -12.44 22.76
CA GLU A 2 47.72 -11.87 21.77
C GLU A 2 46.52 -12.79 21.58
N ILE A 3 45.32 -12.19 21.50
CA ILE A 3 44.10 -12.88 21.10
C ILE A 3 43.92 -12.60 19.61
N SER A 4 44.24 -13.60 18.78
CA SER A 4 43.93 -13.59 17.35
C SER A 4 42.41 -13.64 17.13
N PRO A 5 41.85 -12.87 16.19
CA PRO A 5 40.45 -12.99 15.81
C PRO A 5 40.25 -14.17 14.85
N ILE A 6 39.24 -15.00 15.14
CA ILE A 6 38.81 -16.10 14.29
C ILE A 6 38.24 -15.52 12.98
N SER A 7 38.91 -15.89 11.89
CA SER A 7 38.53 -15.61 10.51
C SER A 7 37.09 -16.10 10.23
N GLY A 8 36.19 -15.17 9.92
CA GLY A 8 34.85 -15.46 9.44
C GLY A 8 34.92 -16.04 8.03
N ALA A 9 34.95 -17.37 7.95
CA ALA A 9 34.73 -18.10 6.71
C ALA A 9 33.30 -17.84 6.23
N ARG A 10 33.20 -17.02 5.18
CA ARG A 10 31.99 -16.79 4.39
C ARG A 10 31.64 -18.11 3.69
N MET A 11 30.78 -18.93 4.29
CA MET A 11 30.14 -20.07 3.61
C MET A 11 29.15 -19.52 2.57
N SER A 12 29.68 -19.21 1.39
CA SER A 12 28.90 -19.26 0.16
C SER A 12 28.70 -20.72 -0.21
N ASN A 13 27.55 -21.29 0.14
CA ASN A 13 27.03 -22.43 -0.60
C ASN A 13 25.56 -22.13 -0.91
N GLN A 14 25.30 -21.91 -2.20
CA GLN A 14 23.98 -21.93 -2.79
C GLN A 14 23.26 -23.19 -2.32
N GLY A 15 22.27 -23.01 -1.47
CA GLY A 15 21.20 -23.99 -1.33
C GLY A 15 20.37 -23.90 -2.60
N ASP A 16 20.66 -24.77 -3.57
CA ASP A 16 19.62 -25.22 -4.49
C ASP A 16 18.55 -25.87 -3.62
N HIS A 17 17.53 -25.10 -3.28
CA HIS A 17 16.40 -25.60 -2.50
C HIS A 17 15.80 -26.79 -3.25
N PHE A 18 15.72 -27.93 -2.56
CA PHE A 18 15.11 -29.18 -3.03
C PHE A 18 13.69 -28.94 -3.54
N ASN A 19 13.54 -28.65 -4.83
CA ASN A 19 12.23 -28.56 -5.45
C ASN A 19 11.72 -29.99 -5.69
N LEU A 20 10.67 -30.38 -4.98
CA LEU A 20 9.92 -31.59 -5.29
C LEU A 20 9.39 -31.48 -6.73
N CYS A 21 9.36 -32.61 -7.44
CA CYS A 21 8.63 -32.62 -8.70
C CYS A 21 7.12 -32.45 -8.40
N LYS A 22 6.36 -31.88 -9.34
CA LYS A 22 4.94 -31.58 -9.13
C LYS A 22 4.14 -32.77 -8.61
N ALA A 23 4.40 -33.98 -9.13
CA ALA A 23 3.73 -35.19 -8.71
C ALA A 23 4.03 -35.60 -7.25
N ASP A 24 5.24 -35.31 -6.75
CA ASP A 24 5.60 -35.61 -5.35
C ASP A 24 5.08 -34.54 -4.39
N ALA A 25 4.98 -33.28 -4.85
CA ALA A 25 4.33 -32.21 -4.10
C ALA A 25 2.82 -32.47 -3.94
N ASP A 26 2.13 -32.80 -5.04
CA ASP A 26 0.69 -33.11 -5.01
C ASP A 26 0.41 -34.35 -4.13
N MET A 27 1.32 -35.34 -4.12
CA MET A 27 1.20 -36.51 -3.23
C MET A 27 1.47 -36.17 -1.76
N LEU A 28 2.40 -35.25 -1.50
CA LEU A 28 2.69 -34.77 -0.14
C LEU A 28 1.47 -34.07 0.45
N ASP A 29 0.82 -33.18 -0.30
CA ASP A 29 -0.37 -32.46 0.15
C ASP A 29 -1.50 -33.44 0.50
N ARG A 30 -1.75 -34.45 -0.36
CA ARG A 30 -2.72 -35.51 -0.08
C ARG A 30 -2.39 -36.29 1.20
N LEU A 31 -1.12 -36.59 1.45
CA LEU A 31 -0.69 -37.26 2.69
C LEU A 31 -0.91 -36.39 3.92
N VAL A 32 -0.69 -35.07 3.83
CA VAL A 32 -0.93 -34.14 4.93
C VAL A 32 -2.41 -34.11 5.32
N ASP A 33 -3.30 -34.11 4.33
CA ASP A 33 -4.75 -34.07 4.56
C ASP A 33 -5.28 -35.28 5.35
N VAL A 34 -4.63 -36.43 5.22
CA VAL A 34 -4.98 -37.66 5.95
C VAL A 34 -4.07 -37.97 7.15
N GLY A 35 -3.26 -36.98 7.59
CA GLY A 35 -2.39 -37.15 8.75
C GLY A 35 -1.25 -38.16 8.56
N PHE A 36 -0.76 -38.31 7.32
CA PHE A 36 0.30 -39.24 6.91
C PHE A 36 -0.05 -40.73 7.00
N GLU A 37 -1.33 -41.07 7.03
CA GLU A 37 -1.82 -42.46 6.99
C GLU A 37 -2.15 -42.89 5.55
N ILE A 38 -1.25 -43.67 4.92
CA ILE A 38 -1.41 -44.11 3.51
C ILE A 38 -2.72 -44.86 3.28
N ASP A 39 -3.17 -45.64 4.27
CA ASP A 39 -4.37 -46.48 4.16
C ASP A 39 -5.68 -45.67 4.10
N GLN A 40 -5.62 -44.36 4.40
CA GLN A 40 -6.76 -43.45 4.30
C GLN A 40 -6.87 -42.75 2.93
N LEU A 41 -5.92 -42.97 2.02
CA LEU A 41 -5.98 -42.44 0.66
C LEU A 41 -6.74 -43.39 -0.26
N GLU A 42 -7.88 -42.94 -0.77
CA GLU A 42 -8.70 -43.68 -1.73
C GLU A 42 -8.10 -43.60 -3.16
N ASP A 43 -8.34 -44.65 -3.97
CA ASP A 43 -8.03 -44.73 -5.41
C ASP A 43 -6.58 -44.45 -5.83
N LEU A 44 -5.60 -44.95 -5.06
CA LEU A 44 -4.19 -44.87 -5.43
C LEU A 44 -3.80 -45.88 -6.52
N THR A 45 -3.13 -45.40 -7.56
CA THR A 45 -2.42 -46.27 -8.51
C THR A 45 -1.19 -46.91 -7.84
N LYS A 46 -0.69 -48.01 -8.42
CA LYS A 46 0.52 -48.69 -7.91
C LYS A 46 1.75 -47.78 -7.87
N GLU A 47 1.85 -46.82 -8.80
CA GLU A 47 2.95 -45.85 -8.82
C GLU A 47 2.81 -44.80 -7.72
N GLU A 48 1.60 -44.31 -7.48
CA GLU A 48 1.31 -43.35 -6.40
C GLU A 48 1.54 -43.95 -5.02
N GLN A 49 1.14 -45.22 -4.81
CA GLN A 49 1.39 -45.93 -3.56
C GLN A 49 2.90 -46.06 -3.27
N LEU A 50 3.71 -46.28 -4.31
CA LEU A 50 5.17 -46.32 -4.18
C LEU A 50 5.75 -44.95 -3.84
N ARG A 51 5.24 -43.87 -4.46
CA ARG A 51 5.65 -42.49 -4.15
C ARG A 51 5.32 -42.11 -2.72
N ALA A 52 4.09 -42.36 -2.27
CA ALA A 52 3.65 -42.10 -0.90
C ALA A 52 4.54 -42.83 0.13
N SER A 53 4.85 -44.11 -0.12
CA SER A 53 5.74 -44.89 0.75
C SER A 53 7.15 -44.31 0.83
N ASN A 54 7.71 -43.83 -0.28
CA ASN A 54 9.04 -43.24 -0.30
C ASN A 54 9.09 -41.88 0.42
N ILE A 55 8.06 -41.04 0.25
CA ILE A 55 7.90 -39.78 0.97
C ILE A 55 7.84 -40.05 2.48
N LEU A 56 7.03 -41.02 2.93
CA LEU A 56 6.96 -41.37 4.35
C LEU A 56 8.26 -41.94 4.92
N LYS A 57 9.01 -42.72 4.14
CA LYS A 57 10.35 -43.18 4.56
C LYS A 57 11.31 -42.02 4.79
N MET A 58 11.23 -40.98 3.96
CA MET A 58 12.01 -39.76 4.13
C MET A 58 11.65 -39.02 5.42
N PHE A 59 10.36 -38.85 5.72
CA PHE A 59 9.92 -38.28 7.01
C PHE A 59 10.25 -39.18 8.21
N GLY A 60 10.32 -40.50 7.99
CA GLY A 60 10.79 -41.45 8.99
C GLY A 60 12.21 -41.16 9.48
N LEU A 61 13.05 -40.48 8.69
CA LEU A 61 14.37 -40.02 9.12
C LEU A 61 14.28 -38.94 10.22
N LEU A 62 13.21 -38.14 10.25
CA LEU A 62 12.98 -37.17 11.32
C LEU A 62 12.65 -37.85 12.66
N LYS A 63 12.05 -39.05 12.63
CA LYS A 63 11.82 -39.85 13.85
C LYS A 63 13.11 -40.42 14.45
N GLN A 64 14.18 -40.50 13.65
CA GLN A 64 15.49 -40.96 14.12
C GLN A 64 16.34 -39.84 14.71
N TYR A 65 15.86 -38.59 14.69
CA TYR A 65 16.55 -37.51 15.37
C TYR A 65 16.36 -37.66 16.87
N PRO A 66 17.43 -37.86 17.67
CA PRO A 66 17.30 -37.93 19.11
C PRO A 66 16.85 -36.55 19.61
N VAL A 67 15.59 -36.44 20.00
CA VAL A 67 15.11 -35.32 20.78
C VAL A 67 15.39 -35.70 22.22
N GLU A 68 16.33 -35.00 22.86
CA GLU A 68 16.49 -35.10 24.30
C GLU A 68 15.18 -34.61 24.94
N ASP A 69 14.61 -35.41 25.86
CA ASP A 69 13.46 -34.97 26.62
C ASP A 69 13.79 -33.62 27.27
N ALA A 70 12.85 -32.67 27.17
CA ALA A 70 13.02 -31.38 27.80
C ALA A 70 13.29 -31.59 29.30
N SER A 71 14.28 -30.87 29.85
CA SER A 71 14.61 -31.04 31.26
C SER A 71 13.38 -30.75 32.14
N ASP A 72 13.17 -31.54 33.19
CA ASP A 72 12.07 -31.35 34.14
C ASP A 72 12.02 -29.92 34.68
N THR A 73 13.19 -29.29 34.84
CA THR A 73 13.32 -27.88 35.20
C THR A 73 12.76 -26.92 34.16
N LEU A 74 12.95 -27.17 32.88
CA LEU A 74 12.38 -26.33 31.82
C LEU A 74 10.86 -26.49 31.78
N ILE A 75 10.36 -27.72 31.98
CA ILE A 75 8.93 -28.02 32.06
C ILE A 75 8.32 -27.28 33.26
N ASP A 76 8.91 -27.42 34.44
CA ASP A 76 8.47 -26.76 35.68
C ASP A 76 8.50 -25.24 35.57
N VAL A 77 9.56 -24.66 34.99
CA VAL A 77 9.67 -23.21 34.76
C VAL A 77 8.59 -22.74 33.79
N THR A 78 8.28 -23.54 32.77
CA THR A 78 7.26 -23.19 31.77
C THR A 78 5.87 -23.27 32.36
N LEU A 79 5.56 -24.34 33.12
CA LEU A 79 4.28 -24.49 33.83
C LEU A 79 4.09 -23.40 34.89
N ALA A 80 5.13 -23.10 35.68
CA ALA A 80 5.10 -22.00 36.65
C ALA A 80 4.85 -20.65 35.97
N ARG A 81 5.40 -20.44 34.77
CA ARG A 81 5.18 -19.22 33.99
C ARG A 81 3.76 -19.12 33.46
N ILE A 82 3.16 -20.23 33.04
CA ILE A 82 1.75 -20.30 32.61
C ILE A 82 0.83 -20.03 33.80
N ASP A 83 1.07 -20.65 34.95
CA ASP A 83 0.31 -20.40 36.20
C ASP A 83 0.41 -18.93 36.63
N GLN A 84 1.59 -18.33 36.52
CA GLN A 84 1.79 -16.91 36.82
C GLN A 84 1.03 -16.00 35.83
N TYR A 85 0.92 -16.41 34.56
CA TYR A 85 0.16 -15.69 33.55
C TYR A 85 -1.35 -15.81 33.80
N GLU A 86 -1.86 -17.02 34.09
CA GLU A 86 -3.27 -17.26 34.38
C GLU A 86 -3.72 -16.57 35.67
N SER A 87 -2.90 -16.60 36.72
CA SER A 87 -3.20 -15.92 37.99
C SER A 87 -3.27 -14.41 37.82
N LYS A 88 -2.37 -13.81 37.03
CA LYS A 88 -2.46 -12.38 36.64
C LYS A 88 -3.72 -12.09 35.83
N HIS A 89 -4.08 -12.98 34.91
CA HIS A 89 -5.29 -12.83 34.10
C HIS A 89 -6.56 -12.90 34.96
N ARG A 90 -6.65 -13.87 35.90
CA ARG A 90 -7.75 -13.96 36.87
C ARG A 90 -7.80 -12.76 37.81
N ALA A 91 -6.66 -12.26 38.27
CA ALA A 91 -6.59 -11.05 39.09
C ALA A 91 -7.09 -9.81 38.32
N SER A 92 -6.84 -9.73 37.01
CA SER A 92 -7.36 -8.65 36.16
C SER A 92 -8.87 -8.74 35.88
N MET A 93 -9.46 -9.93 36.03
CA MET A 93 -10.92 -10.14 35.90
C MET A 93 -11.68 -9.96 37.23
N HIS A 94 -10.98 -9.80 38.35
CA HIS A 94 -11.61 -9.49 39.62
C HIS A 94 -11.65 -7.98 39.83
N ILE A 95 -12.78 -7.37 39.48
CA ILE A 95 -13.09 -6.00 39.94
C ILE A 95 -13.14 -6.07 41.46
N GLN A 96 -12.14 -5.50 42.15
CA GLN A 96 -12.27 -5.21 43.57
C GLN A 96 -13.40 -4.20 43.70
N THR A 97 -14.62 -4.68 43.94
CA THR A 97 -15.67 -3.85 44.51
C THR A 97 -15.16 -3.45 45.88
N VAL A 98 -14.54 -2.27 45.96
CA VAL A 98 -14.33 -1.59 47.23
C VAL A 98 -15.67 -1.68 47.95
N ASP A 99 -15.70 -2.28 49.12
CA ASP A 99 -16.89 -2.36 49.97
C ASP A 99 -17.38 -0.93 50.20
N VAL A 100 -18.27 -0.46 49.32
CA VAL A 100 -19.04 0.74 49.54
C VAL A 100 -20.02 0.34 50.61
N GLN A 101 -19.64 0.58 51.86
CA GLN A 101 -20.52 0.55 53.01
C GLN A 101 -21.82 1.24 52.60
N ALA A 102 -22.85 0.43 52.38
CA ALA A 102 -24.16 0.88 51.97
C ALA A 102 -24.77 1.65 53.14
N THR A 103 -24.46 2.94 53.24
CA THR A 103 -25.24 3.87 54.04
C THR A 103 -26.53 4.10 53.28
N SER A 104 -27.56 3.39 53.74
CA SER A 104 -28.94 3.60 53.35
C SER A 104 -29.36 5.04 53.61
N SER A 105 -29.34 5.91 52.61
CA SER A 105 -30.32 6.99 52.44
C SER A 105 -30.05 7.82 51.18
N GLY A 106 -31.01 7.83 50.25
CA GLY A 106 -31.26 8.95 49.36
C GLY A 106 -30.31 9.09 48.16
N PHE A 107 -30.91 9.26 46.99
CA PHE A 107 -30.26 9.68 45.75
C PHE A 107 -29.66 11.10 45.92
N ALA A 108 -28.47 11.20 46.52
CA ALA A 108 -27.68 12.42 46.54
C ALA A 108 -26.72 12.38 45.35
N PHE A 109 -27.13 12.96 44.22
CA PHE A 109 -26.24 13.18 43.07
C PHE A 109 -25.04 14.02 43.52
N ARG A 110 -23.87 13.40 43.66
CA ARG A 110 -22.61 14.09 43.88
C ARG A 110 -22.14 14.69 42.56
N MET A 111 -22.29 16.01 42.41
CA MET A 111 -21.83 16.78 41.23
C MET A 111 -20.38 16.46 40.78
N PRO A 112 -19.41 16.15 41.66
CA PRO A 112 -18.07 15.75 41.23
C PRO A 112 -18.04 14.48 40.35
N ASP A 113 -18.95 13.52 40.58
CA ASP A 113 -18.99 12.28 39.81
C ASP A 113 -19.50 12.51 38.37
N LEU A 114 -20.43 13.45 38.18
CA LEU A 114 -20.88 13.86 36.84
C LEU A 114 -19.75 14.53 36.05
N ILE A 115 -18.93 15.34 36.71
CA ILE A 115 -17.76 15.98 36.08
C ILE A 115 -16.73 14.93 35.66
N SER A 116 -16.46 13.93 36.51
CA SER A 116 -15.50 12.85 36.20
C SER A 116 -15.94 12.00 35.01
N ILE A 117 -17.23 11.62 34.95
CA ILE A 117 -17.82 10.89 33.82
C ILE A 117 -17.75 11.74 32.54
N ALA A 118 -18.12 13.01 32.60
CA ALA A 118 -18.03 13.91 31.45
C ALA A 118 -16.59 14.04 30.93
N CYS A 119 -15.60 14.17 31.83
CA CYS A 119 -14.18 14.21 31.47
C CYS A 119 -13.73 12.90 30.80
N MET A 120 -14.09 11.73 31.32
CA MET A 120 -13.76 10.45 30.69
C MET A 120 -14.37 10.33 29.29
N VAL A 121 -15.63 10.71 29.12
CA VAL A 121 -16.30 10.68 27.81
C VAL A 121 -15.63 11.65 26.83
N LEU A 122 -15.27 12.86 27.25
CA LEU A 122 -14.58 13.83 26.40
C LEU A 122 -13.18 13.36 25.98
N ILE A 123 -12.41 12.77 26.90
CA ILE A 123 -11.10 12.20 26.58
C ILE A 123 -11.25 11.03 25.60
N GLY A 124 -12.21 10.12 25.85
CA GLY A 124 -12.50 9.00 24.96
C GLY A 124 -12.89 9.45 23.55
N ALA A 125 -13.82 10.40 23.45
CA ALA A 125 -14.25 10.97 22.16
C ALA A 125 -13.11 11.67 21.42
N SER A 126 -12.24 12.39 22.14
CA SER A 126 -11.10 13.10 21.54
C SER A 126 -10.10 12.15 20.88
N LEU A 127 -9.81 11.01 21.53
CA LEU A 127 -8.92 9.99 20.97
C LEU A 127 -9.53 9.33 19.73
N VAL A 128 -10.81 8.99 19.77
CA VAL A 128 -11.52 8.38 18.62
C VAL A 128 -11.54 9.33 17.41
N ILE A 129 -11.81 10.62 17.63
CA ILE A 129 -11.80 11.62 16.56
C ILE A 129 -10.40 11.74 15.94
N TRP A 130 -9.34 11.74 16.76
CA TRP A 130 -7.97 11.84 16.26
C TRP A 130 -7.58 10.64 15.40
N LEU A 131 -7.88 9.41 15.84
CA LEU A 131 -7.67 8.19 15.05
C LEU A 131 -8.51 8.17 13.76
N GLY A 132 -9.77 8.64 13.81
CA GLY A 132 -10.66 8.66 12.65
C GLY A 132 -10.28 9.66 11.55
N ARG A 133 -9.50 10.72 11.87
CA ARG A 133 -9.07 11.69 10.84
C ARG A 133 -8.03 11.11 9.89
N GLY A 134 -7.11 10.28 10.39
CA GLY A 134 -6.10 9.62 9.55
C GLY A 134 -6.71 8.60 8.58
N THR A 135 -7.69 7.81 9.05
CA THR A 135 -8.35 6.79 8.23
C THR A 135 -9.17 7.39 7.09
N ARG A 136 -9.83 8.53 7.32
CA ARG A 136 -10.58 9.24 6.27
C ARG A 136 -9.68 9.77 5.16
N ALA A 137 -8.58 10.43 5.50
CA ALA A 137 -7.65 10.96 4.49
C ALA A 137 -7.06 9.83 3.63
N GLN A 138 -6.68 8.71 4.26
CA GLN A 138 -6.18 7.54 3.57
C GLN A 138 -7.25 6.89 2.67
N SER A 139 -8.48 6.77 3.16
CA SER A 139 -9.60 6.24 2.36
C SER A 139 -9.87 7.08 1.11
N MET A 140 -9.85 8.41 1.23
CA MET A 140 -10.00 9.31 0.09
C MET A 140 -8.84 9.16 -0.91
N SER A 141 -7.62 8.99 -0.41
CA SER A 141 -6.44 8.74 -1.25
C SER A 141 -6.59 7.44 -2.04
N TYR A 142 -7.01 6.35 -1.40
CA TYR A 142 -7.26 5.07 -2.08
C TYR A 142 -8.36 5.17 -3.15
N GLN A 143 -9.46 5.86 -2.87
CA GLN A 143 -10.51 6.05 -3.87
C GLN A 143 -10.02 6.87 -5.07
N CYS A 144 -9.21 7.89 -4.81
CA CYS A 144 -8.61 8.71 -5.84
C CYS A 144 -7.65 7.90 -6.71
N ALA A 145 -6.77 7.09 -6.10
CA ALA A 145 -5.92 6.14 -6.82
C ALA A 145 -6.73 5.11 -7.64
N ASN A 146 -7.83 4.56 -7.10
CA ASN A 146 -8.70 3.66 -7.86
C ASN A 146 -9.34 4.34 -9.08
N ASN A 147 -9.78 5.59 -8.92
CA ASN A 147 -10.28 6.40 -10.04
C ASN A 147 -9.18 6.61 -11.10
N MET A 148 -7.95 6.91 -10.68
CA MET A 148 -6.81 7.00 -11.59
C MET A 148 -6.53 5.68 -12.33
N ALA A 149 -6.59 4.55 -11.64
CA ALA A 149 -6.40 3.24 -12.26
C ALA A 149 -7.47 2.96 -13.32
N ALA A 150 -8.72 3.34 -13.06
CA ALA A 150 -9.80 3.27 -14.05
C ALA A 150 -9.53 4.18 -15.27
N VAL A 151 -8.95 5.37 -15.06
CA VAL A 151 -8.47 6.24 -16.15
C VAL A 151 -7.34 5.56 -16.95
N GLY A 152 -6.39 4.90 -16.27
CA GLY A 152 -5.33 4.12 -16.90
C GLY A 152 -5.87 3.02 -17.81
N MET A 153 -6.85 2.27 -17.34
CA MET A 153 -7.55 1.26 -18.15
C MET A 153 -8.28 1.87 -19.34
N GLY A 154 -8.96 3.01 -19.13
CA GLY A 154 -9.62 3.75 -20.21
C GLY A 154 -8.64 4.20 -21.29
N LEU A 155 -7.45 4.67 -20.90
CA LEU A 155 -6.40 5.04 -21.84
C LEU A 155 -5.86 3.86 -22.62
N ALA A 156 -5.64 2.73 -21.95
CA ALA A 156 -5.17 1.51 -22.61
C ALA A 156 -6.17 1.05 -23.68
N ASN A 157 -7.46 1.05 -23.35
CA ASN A 157 -8.53 0.71 -24.30
C ASN A 157 -8.63 1.73 -25.45
N PHE A 158 -8.58 3.03 -25.14
CA PHE A 158 -8.55 4.07 -26.17
C PHE A 158 -7.37 3.88 -27.12
N ALA A 159 -6.18 3.65 -26.58
CA ALA A 159 -4.99 3.42 -27.39
C ALA A 159 -5.12 2.15 -28.23
N PHE A 160 -5.70 1.08 -27.68
CA PHE A 160 -5.96 -0.14 -28.43
C PHE A 160 -6.88 0.11 -29.64
N ASP A 161 -7.96 0.85 -29.46
CA ASP A 161 -8.93 1.16 -30.53
C ASP A 161 -8.44 2.24 -31.52
N ASN A 162 -7.45 3.04 -31.12
CA ASN A 162 -6.91 4.15 -31.90
C ASN A 162 -5.44 3.95 -32.34
N ASN A 163 -5.03 2.70 -32.65
CA ASN A 163 -3.70 2.37 -33.19
C ASN A 163 -2.52 2.88 -32.34
N GLY A 164 -2.63 2.80 -31.01
CA GLY A 164 -1.63 3.28 -30.06
C GLY A 164 -1.60 4.81 -29.91
N ALA A 165 -2.60 5.53 -30.41
CA ALA A 165 -2.71 6.97 -30.18
C ALA A 165 -3.10 7.25 -28.73
N VAL A 166 -2.48 8.27 -28.15
CA VAL A 166 -2.85 8.83 -26.84
C VAL A 166 -3.75 10.04 -27.09
N PRO A 167 -4.87 10.19 -26.34
CA PRO A 167 -5.74 11.33 -26.52
C PRO A 167 -5.04 12.59 -26.00
N THR A 168 -4.81 13.55 -26.89
CA THR A 168 -4.21 14.85 -26.55
C THR A 168 -5.02 16.01 -27.11
N THR A 169 -4.87 17.17 -26.50
CA THR A 169 -5.46 18.45 -26.91
C THR A 169 -4.45 19.57 -26.69
N SER A 170 -4.52 20.64 -27.47
CA SER A 170 -3.59 21.76 -27.33
C SER A 170 -3.89 22.57 -26.07
N ALA A 171 -2.87 22.77 -25.23
CA ALA A 171 -3.00 23.52 -23.99
C ALA A 171 -2.65 25.01 -24.21
N VAL A 172 -3.67 25.75 -24.68
CA VAL A 172 -3.59 27.18 -24.93
C VAL A 172 -3.25 27.93 -23.65
N GLY A 173 -2.36 28.92 -23.73
CA GLY A 173 -1.91 29.73 -22.58
C GLY A 173 -0.62 29.25 -21.93
N LEU A 174 -0.15 28.03 -22.22
CA LEU A 174 1.11 27.50 -21.69
C LEU A 174 2.33 27.79 -22.56
N GLY A 175 2.16 28.48 -23.70
CA GLY A 175 3.25 28.69 -24.66
C GLY A 175 4.50 29.37 -24.09
N SER A 176 4.34 30.29 -23.14
CA SER A 176 5.46 30.94 -22.44
C SER A 176 6.34 29.95 -21.67
N LEU A 177 5.75 28.86 -21.15
CA LEU A 177 6.45 27.78 -20.45
C LEU A 177 7.19 26.82 -21.41
N PHE A 178 6.92 26.92 -22.71
CA PHE A 178 7.51 26.05 -23.72
C PHE A 178 8.25 26.83 -24.81
N GLY A 179 8.70 28.05 -24.53
CA GLY A 179 9.51 28.85 -25.45
C GLY A 179 8.73 29.45 -26.62
N GLY A 180 7.45 29.77 -26.39
CA GLY A 180 6.55 30.35 -27.39
C GLY A 180 5.74 29.31 -28.17
N VAL A 181 6.00 28.01 -28.00
CA VAL A 181 5.28 26.93 -28.67
C VAL A 181 4.15 26.43 -27.78
N THR A 182 2.93 26.33 -28.30
CA THR A 182 1.80 25.75 -27.58
C THR A 182 2.04 24.24 -27.38
N PRO A 183 2.10 23.74 -26.13
CA PRO A 183 2.24 22.31 -25.87
C PRO A 183 0.90 21.59 -26.06
N ASP A 184 0.97 20.26 -26.15
CA ASP A 184 -0.18 19.38 -26.09
C ASP A 184 -0.27 18.75 -24.70
N ARG A 185 -1.48 18.65 -24.18
CA ARG A 185 -1.82 18.01 -22.91
C ARG A 185 -2.67 16.79 -23.19
N MET A 186 -2.54 15.77 -22.36
CA MET A 186 -3.47 14.65 -22.38
C MET A 186 -4.92 15.13 -22.22
N ASN A 187 -5.81 14.64 -23.07
CA ASN A 187 -7.20 15.05 -23.14
C ASN A 187 -8.12 14.04 -22.41
N PRO A 188 -8.57 14.32 -21.18
CA PRO A 188 -9.44 13.42 -20.46
C PRO A 188 -10.85 13.32 -21.06
N ASP A 189 -11.32 14.35 -21.77
CA ASP A 189 -12.69 14.39 -22.32
C ASP A 189 -12.88 13.34 -23.43
N ALA A 190 -11.80 12.98 -24.14
CA ALA A 190 -11.83 11.93 -25.15
C ALA A 190 -12.06 10.53 -24.56
N LEU A 191 -11.89 10.36 -23.25
CA LEU A 191 -12.14 9.09 -22.55
C LEU A 191 -13.59 8.98 -22.07
N LEU A 192 -14.32 10.10 -21.97
CA LEU A 192 -15.66 10.10 -21.39
C LEU A 192 -16.66 9.31 -22.22
N GLY A 193 -17.46 8.48 -21.56
CA GLY A 193 -18.48 7.64 -22.17
C GLY A 193 -17.98 6.20 -22.34
N GLU A 194 -17.32 5.92 -23.46
CA GLU A 194 -16.94 4.55 -23.84
C GLU A 194 -15.77 3.99 -23.00
N TYR A 195 -14.80 4.83 -22.65
CA TYR A 195 -13.57 4.38 -22.00
C TYR A 195 -13.54 4.66 -20.49
N CYS A 196 -14.23 5.70 -20.04
CA CYS A 196 -14.28 6.14 -18.65
C CYS A 196 -15.60 6.83 -18.30
N SER A 197 -16.03 6.65 -17.06
CA SER A 197 -17.11 7.43 -16.47
C SER A 197 -16.59 8.76 -15.93
N THR A 198 -17.45 9.77 -15.90
CA THR A 198 -17.11 11.11 -15.39
C THR A 198 -16.53 11.08 -13.98
N HIS A 199 -17.05 10.22 -13.10
CA HIS A 199 -16.56 10.11 -11.72
C HIS A 199 -15.11 9.60 -11.62
N HIS A 200 -14.60 8.85 -12.60
CA HIS A 200 -13.19 8.41 -12.63
C HIS A 200 -12.22 9.58 -12.83
N LEU A 201 -12.68 10.70 -13.40
CA LEU A 201 -11.87 11.91 -13.59
C LEU A 201 -11.95 12.88 -12.41
N HIS A 202 -12.55 12.45 -11.30
CA HIS A 202 -12.68 13.25 -10.09
C HIS A 202 -11.94 12.60 -8.93
N CYS A 203 -11.17 13.40 -8.20
CA CYS A 203 -10.59 12.98 -6.94
C CYS A 203 -11.56 13.29 -5.79
N PRO A 204 -12.04 12.30 -5.01
CA PRO A 204 -12.97 12.55 -3.90
C PRO A 204 -12.40 13.44 -2.78
N GLY A 205 -11.07 13.55 -2.70
CA GLY A 205 -10.38 14.41 -1.74
C GLY A 205 -10.05 15.81 -2.26
N HIS A 206 -10.59 16.23 -3.41
CA HIS A 206 -10.39 17.56 -3.95
C HIS A 206 -11.28 18.59 -3.23
N GLU A 207 -10.70 19.70 -2.77
CA GLU A 207 -11.40 20.76 -2.03
C GLU A 207 -11.71 22.02 -2.89
N GLY A 208 -11.89 21.86 -4.20
CA GLY A 208 -12.23 22.95 -5.14
C GLY A 208 -13.59 22.80 -5.83
N THR A 209 -14.11 23.92 -6.34
CA THR A 209 -15.40 23.98 -7.07
C THR A 209 -15.27 23.79 -8.58
N ASP A 210 -14.07 23.97 -9.13
CA ASP A 210 -13.81 23.95 -10.57
C ASP A 210 -12.70 22.95 -10.93
N GLY A 211 -13.00 22.07 -11.89
CA GLY A 211 -12.06 21.09 -12.44
C GLY A 211 -12.07 19.73 -11.73
N GLY A 212 -11.87 18.66 -12.50
CA GLY A 212 -11.55 17.36 -11.93
C GLY A 212 -10.26 17.49 -11.12
N GLY A 213 -10.20 16.89 -9.93
CA GLY A 213 -9.09 17.02 -8.97
C GLY A 213 -7.74 16.43 -9.42
N PHE A 214 -7.40 16.52 -10.71
CA PHE A 214 -6.22 15.95 -11.33
C PHE A 214 -5.48 16.96 -12.20
N SER A 215 -4.23 16.66 -12.49
CA SER A 215 -3.41 17.35 -13.48
C SER A 215 -2.77 16.33 -14.41
N TYR A 216 -2.68 16.70 -15.67
CA TYR A 216 -2.42 15.84 -16.81
C TYR A 216 -1.07 16.19 -17.44
N GLN A 217 -0.35 15.16 -17.90
CA GLN A 217 0.93 15.33 -18.56
C GLN A 217 0.82 16.26 -19.77
N THR A 218 1.72 17.22 -19.81
CA THR A 218 1.74 18.31 -20.78
C THR A 218 3.14 18.43 -21.37
N GLN A 219 3.25 18.26 -22.68
CA GLN A 219 4.52 18.22 -23.39
C GLN A 219 4.41 18.82 -24.79
N ARG A 220 5.54 19.14 -25.41
CA ARG A 220 5.55 19.49 -26.83
C ARG A 220 5.11 18.29 -27.67
N LYS A 221 4.47 18.56 -28.81
CA LYS A 221 3.94 17.52 -29.72
C LYS A 221 5.00 16.49 -30.12
N GLU A 222 6.23 16.93 -30.38
CA GLU A 222 7.33 16.06 -30.81
C GLU A 222 7.76 15.09 -29.71
N ILE A 223 7.56 15.46 -28.43
CA ILE A 223 7.89 14.62 -27.27
C ILE A 223 6.86 13.53 -27.08
N TRP A 224 5.58 13.75 -27.42
CA TRP A 224 4.56 12.69 -27.33
C TRP A 224 4.89 11.48 -28.21
N ASP A 225 5.48 11.70 -29.39
CA ASP A 225 5.94 10.61 -30.25
C ASP A 225 7.25 9.97 -29.77
N ALA A 226 8.04 10.69 -28.99
CA ALA A 226 9.21 10.12 -28.31
C ALA A 226 8.80 9.26 -27.11
N LEU A 227 7.80 9.69 -26.33
CA LEU A 227 7.23 8.96 -25.20
C LEU A 227 6.73 7.58 -25.61
N LYS A 228 6.01 7.47 -26.75
CA LYS A 228 5.57 6.18 -27.32
C LYS A 228 6.70 5.19 -27.58
N ARG A 229 7.92 5.68 -27.84
CA ARG A 229 9.10 4.86 -28.17
C ARG A 229 10.00 4.59 -26.97
N HIS A 230 9.82 5.32 -25.88
CA HIS A 230 10.62 5.19 -24.68
C HIS A 230 10.08 4.05 -23.81
N ARG A 231 10.98 3.17 -23.34
CA ARG A 231 10.66 2.08 -22.38
C ARG A 231 10.70 2.54 -20.92
N ARG A 232 10.61 3.84 -20.66
CA ARG A 232 10.66 4.38 -19.30
C ARG A 232 9.26 4.76 -18.88
N VAL A 233 8.84 4.21 -17.75
CA VAL A 233 7.57 4.53 -17.12
C VAL A 233 7.56 6.01 -16.72
N PHE A 234 6.51 6.74 -17.09
CA PHE A 234 6.34 8.16 -16.79
C PHE A 234 4.95 8.47 -16.24
N VAL A 235 4.83 9.62 -15.56
CA VAL A 235 3.56 10.04 -14.98
C VAL A 235 2.68 10.63 -16.08
N VAL A 236 1.50 10.06 -16.26
CA VAL A 236 0.48 10.50 -17.19
C VAL A 236 -0.48 11.49 -16.53
N LEU A 237 -0.78 11.25 -15.25
CA LEU A 237 -1.74 12.02 -14.46
C LEU A 237 -1.33 11.97 -12.98
N SER A 238 -1.58 13.05 -12.25
CA SER A 238 -1.42 13.11 -10.79
C SER A 238 -2.57 13.91 -10.19
N ASP A 239 -2.65 13.96 -8.86
CA ASP A 239 -3.44 14.97 -8.15
C ASP A 239 -3.15 16.40 -8.63
N THR A 240 -4.09 17.31 -8.38
CA THR A 240 -4.04 18.70 -8.89
C THR A 240 -2.73 19.39 -8.55
N ASN A 241 -2.10 19.99 -9.57
CA ASN A 241 -0.91 20.83 -9.44
C ASN A 241 -1.27 22.11 -8.64
N PRO A 242 -0.76 22.28 -7.42
CA PRO A 242 -1.16 23.37 -6.52
C PRO A 242 -0.53 24.71 -6.86
N ILE A 243 0.44 24.75 -7.79
CA ILE A 243 1.24 25.94 -8.10
C ILE A 243 1.11 26.39 -9.56
N LEU A 244 0.26 25.76 -10.36
CA LEU A 244 0.11 26.09 -11.78
C LEU A 244 -0.24 27.58 -11.97
N ASP A 245 -1.24 28.10 -11.25
CA ASP A 245 -1.62 29.51 -11.34
C ASP A 245 -0.49 30.46 -10.95
N ALA A 246 0.28 30.11 -9.93
CA ALA A 246 1.44 30.89 -9.51
C ALA A 246 2.52 30.91 -10.60
N ILE A 247 2.75 29.78 -11.27
CA ILE A 247 3.65 29.68 -12.41
C ILE A 247 3.17 30.56 -13.57
N LEU A 248 1.88 30.48 -13.93
CA LEU A 248 1.30 31.22 -15.05
C LEU A 248 1.26 32.73 -14.82
N THR A 249 1.04 33.15 -13.57
CA THR A 249 1.02 34.57 -13.17
C THR A 249 2.40 35.12 -12.81
N GLY A 250 3.46 34.30 -12.87
CA GLY A 250 4.82 34.71 -12.50
C GLY A 250 5.01 35.01 -11.02
N ARG A 251 4.14 34.48 -10.16
CA ARG A 251 4.27 34.59 -8.69
C ARG A 251 5.32 33.63 -8.17
N THR A 252 5.90 33.97 -7.02
CA THR A 252 6.79 33.08 -6.30
C THR A 252 6.04 31.81 -5.88
N HIS A 253 6.70 30.67 -6.01
CA HIS A 253 6.12 29.36 -5.71
C HIS A 253 7.20 28.42 -5.19
N ASN A 254 6.78 27.42 -4.41
CA ASN A 254 7.64 26.33 -3.97
C ASN A 254 7.33 25.09 -4.83
N PRO A 255 8.28 24.58 -5.63
CA PRO A 255 8.05 23.42 -6.48
C PRO A 255 7.89 22.12 -5.69
N LEU A 256 8.15 22.14 -4.37
CA LEU A 256 7.94 21.01 -3.47
C LEU A 256 6.59 21.06 -2.75
N THR A 257 5.72 22.02 -3.07
CA THR A 257 4.37 22.09 -2.49
C THR A 257 3.57 20.84 -2.91
N PRO A 258 3.07 20.04 -1.96
CA PRO A 258 2.23 18.88 -2.28
C PRO A 258 0.85 19.33 -2.77
N SER A 259 0.15 18.45 -3.49
CA SER A 259 -1.24 18.71 -3.87
C SER A 259 -2.09 18.95 -2.62
N GLN A 260 -3.10 19.81 -2.71
CA GLN A 260 -4.05 20.04 -1.61
C GLN A 260 -5.08 18.90 -1.48
N ASN A 261 -5.14 17.99 -2.46
CA ASN A 261 -5.99 16.82 -2.37
C ASN A 261 -5.69 16.03 -1.09
N HIS A 262 -6.73 15.47 -0.48
CA HIS A 262 -6.62 14.66 0.75
C HIS A 262 -6.00 15.42 1.94
N GLY A 263 -6.11 16.76 1.95
CA GLY A 263 -5.58 17.61 3.01
C GLY A 263 -4.05 17.78 2.98
N GLY A 264 -3.41 17.62 1.82
CA GLY A 264 -1.97 17.85 1.69
C GLY A 264 -1.08 16.69 2.14
N ASN A 265 -1.66 15.53 2.42
CA ASN A 265 -0.94 14.38 3.01
C ASN A 265 -0.11 13.55 2.01
N GLY A 266 -0.06 13.98 0.75
CA GLY A 266 0.64 13.28 -0.31
C GLY A 266 -0.05 13.51 -1.64
N GLN A 267 0.22 12.59 -2.57
CA GLN A 267 -0.29 12.68 -3.92
C GLN A 267 -0.30 11.32 -4.61
N ASN A 268 -1.36 11.08 -5.34
CA ASN A 268 -1.52 9.94 -6.22
C ASN A 268 -1.01 10.28 -7.62
N GLN A 269 -0.41 9.29 -8.27
CA GLN A 269 0.09 9.38 -9.64
C GLN A 269 -0.30 8.14 -10.41
N LEU A 270 -0.78 8.36 -11.63
CA LEU A 270 -0.97 7.34 -12.66
C LEU A 270 0.25 7.31 -13.56
N LEU A 271 0.81 6.12 -13.73
CA LEU A 271 1.90 5.85 -14.65
C LEU A 271 1.35 5.38 -16.01
N ASP A 272 2.15 5.49 -17.05
CA ASP A 272 1.80 5.09 -18.43
C ASP A 272 1.62 3.57 -18.61
N ASP A 273 2.10 2.76 -17.68
CA ASP A 273 1.82 1.33 -17.59
C ASP A 273 0.47 0.99 -16.92
N GLY A 274 -0.29 2.02 -16.52
CA GLY A 274 -1.58 1.89 -15.84
C GLY A 274 -1.49 1.66 -14.33
N SER A 275 -0.29 1.53 -13.77
CA SER A 275 -0.10 1.42 -12.32
C SER A 275 -0.27 2.77 -11.63
N THR A 276 -0.74 2.73 -10.38
CA THR A 276 -0.89 3.93 -9.55
C THR A 276 0.03 3.88 -8.36
N ILE A 277 0.68 5.00 -8.05
CA ILE A 277 1.54 5.14 -6.87
C ILE A 277 1.02 6.28 -5.99
N SER A 278 1.04 6.06 -4.68
CA SER A 278 0.76 7.10 -3.68
C SER A 278 2.07 7.52 -3.05
N LEU A 279 2.47 8.77 -3.27
CA LEU A 279 3.69 9.34 -2.69
C LEU A 279 3.34 10.10 -1.42
N VAL A 280 3.98 9.69 -0.31
CA VAL A 280 3.99 10.43 0.96
C VAL A 280 5.29 11.23 1.00
N GLY A 281 5.26 12.47 0.52
CA GLY A 281 6.47 13.30 0.44
C GLY A 281 6.42 14.37 -0.64
N PRO A 282 7.58 14.99 -0.97
CA PRO A 282 7.64 16.03 -1.98
C PRO A 282 7.28 15.48 -3.37
N PRO A 283 6.73 16.32 -4.26
CA PRO A 283 6.27 15.97 -5.60
C PRO A 283 7.42 15.72 -6.60
N VAL A 284 8.27 14.75 -6.28
CA VAL A 284 9.49 14.42 -7.01
C VAL A 284 9.49 12.96 -7.41
N LEU A 285 9.59 12.67 -8.71
CA LEU A 285 9.69 11.31 -9.23
C LEU A 285 10.95 11.18 -10.08
N GLY A 286 11.80 10.20 -9.77
CA GLY A 286 13.07 10.00 -10.49
C GLY A 286 14.00 11.23 -10.46
N GLY A 287 13.82 12.13 -9.50
CA GLY A 287 14.54 13.41 -9.40
C GLY A 287 13.94 14.56 -10.20
N ASP A 288 12.84 14.35 -10.93
CA ASP A 288 12.08 15.40 -11.62
C ASP A 288 10.98 15.95 -10.71
N LYS A 289 10.86 17.28 -10.68
CA LYS A 289 9.80 17.98 -9.95
C LYS A 289 8.59 18.09 -10.86
N ILE A 290 7.55 17.32 -10.60
CA ILE A 290 6.46 17.10 -11.56
C ILE A 290 5.59 18.35 -11.85
N TRP A 291 5.72 19.39 -11.01
CA TRP A 291 4.97 20.64 -11.14
C TRP A 291 5.67 21.73 -11.94
N VAL A 292 6.97 21.57 -12.25
CA VAL A 292 7.75 22.60 -12.94
C VAL A 292 8.56 21.98 -14.09
N PRO A 293 8.63 22.65 -15.25
CA PRO A 293 9.48 22.18 -16.33
C PRO A 293 10.96 22.41 -15.98
N ASP A 294 11.75 21.34 -15.88
CA ASP A 294 13.21 21.40 -15.58
C ASP A 294 14.03 21.77 -16.83
N ARG A 295 13.46 21.54 -18.03
CA ARG A 295 14.01 21.83 -19.37
C ARG A 295 15.41 21.31 -19.60
N ARG A 296 15.77 20.17 -18.97
CA ARG A 296 17.11 19.62 -19.10
C ARG A 296 17.28 18.99 -20.49
N PRO A 297 18.35 19.34 -21.24
CA PRO A 297 18.56 18.79 -22.56
C PRO A 297 18.73 17.27 -22.51
N GLY A 298 18.01 16.56 -23.39
CA GLY A 298 18.05 15.10 -23.51
C GLY A 298 17.21 14.33 -22.48
N ARG A 299 16.43 15.03 -21.64
CA ARG A 299 15.50 14.41 -20.69
C ARG A 299 14.06 14.82 -21.01
N ILE A 300 13.14 13.87 -20.89
CA ILE A 300 11.71 14.16 -20.94
C ILE A 300 11.32 14.62 -19.54
N ASP A 301 10.91 15.88 -19.42
CA ASP A 301 10.41 16.41 -18.15
C ASP A 301 9.06 15.78 -17.81
N ILE A 302 8.73 15.72 -16.53
CA ILE A 302 7.36 15.45 -16.09
C ILE A 302 6.76 16.81 -15.74
N PHE A 303 5.73 17.23 -16.45
CA PHE A 303 5.07 18.51 -16.22
C PHE A 303 3.57 18.36 -16.35
N LEU A 304 2.87 18.57 -15.23
CA LEU A 304 1.45 18.27 -15.09
C LEU A 304 0.63 19.56 -14.98
N THR A 305 -0.42 19.70 -15.80
CA THR A 305 -1.32 20.87 -15.80
C THR A 305 -2.79 20.48 -15.84
N HIS A 306 -3.70 21.39 -15.46
CA HIS A 306 -5.15 21.18 -15.46
C HIS A 306 -5.86 22.26 -16.28
#